data_AF-A0A976Q304-F1
#
_entry.id   AF-A0A976Q304-F1
#
_cell.length_a   1.000
_cell.length_b   1.000
_cell.length_c   1.000
_cell.angle_alpha   90.00
_cell.angle_beta   90.00
_cell.angle_gamma   90.00
#
_symmetry.space_group_name_H-M   'P 1'
#
loop_
_entity.id
_entity.type
_entity.pdbx_description
1 polymer ?
#
loop_
_entity_poly.entity_id
_entity_poly.type
_entity_poly.pdbx_seq_one_letter_code
_entity_poly.pdbx_strand_id
1 'polypeptide(L)'
;MAILGLVLAGLLALASKRLFVWEDPRIDDVEALLPHANCGACGFPGCRPFAEKTVAGEVDPATCTVNSREMNQVIADFLGVKLGKVEKRTARLACAGGANVARNHAQYQGLNTCRAAAMIGGGGKGCTWGCLGLGDCEDVCDFDA
;
A
#
# COMPACT_ATOMS: atom_id res chain seq x y z
N MET A 1 1.62 -28.52 -32.32
CA MET A 1 1.28 -27.77 -31.08
C MET A 1 0.93 -28.70 -29.90
N ALA A 2 0.04 -29.70 -30.07
CA ALA A 2 -0.37 -30.58 -28.95
C ALA A 2 0.77 -31.39 -28.30
N ILE A 3 1.68 -31.96 -29.11
CA ILE A 3 2.82 -32.74 -28.60
C ILE A 3 3.76 -31.88 -27.75
N LEU A 4 4.11 -30.68 -28.25
CA LEU A 4 4.93 -29.73 -27.51
C LEU A 4 4.27 -29.30 -26.20
N GLY A 5 2.93 -29.08 -26.22
CA GLY A 5 2.17 -28.76 -25.00
C GLY A 5 2.24 -29.86 -23.95
N LEU A 6 2.08 -31.12 -24.34
CA LEU A 6 2.19 -32.28 -23.43
C LEU A 6 3.60 -32.42 -22.84
N VAL A 7 4.64 -32.21 -23.65
CA VAL A 7 6.04 -32.28 -23.20
C VAL A 7 6.34 -31.18 -22.18
N LEU A 8 5.96 -29.93 -22.47
CA LEU A 8 6.18 -28.81 -21.56
C LEU A 8 5.37 -28.94 -20.26
N ALA A 9 4.12 -29.39 -20.34
CA ALA A 9 3.30 -29.66 -19.17
C ALA A 9 3.88 -30.77 -18.29
N GLY A 10 4.39 -31.85 -18.90
CA GLY A 10 5.07 -32.93 -18.19
C GLY A 10 6.34 -32.47 -17.48
N LEU A 11 7.16 -31.63 -18.13
CA LEU A 11 8.35 -31.04 -17.53
C LEU A 11 8.01 -30.13 -16.34
N LEU A 12 6.97 -29.30 -16.46
CA LEU A 12 6.49 -28.43 -15.37
C LEU A 12 5.97 -29.25 -14.18
N ALA A 13 5.19 -30.31 -14.43
CA ALA A 13 4.68 -31.19 -13.37
C ALA A 13 5.83 -31.90 -12.63
N LEU A 14 6.84 -32.38 -13.36
CA LEU A 14 8.02 -32.98 -12.76
C LEU A 14 8.82 -31.97 -11.93
N ALA A 15 9.01 -30.76 -12.46
CA ALA A 15 9.71 -29.68 -11.76
C ALA A 15 8.97 -29.27 -10.48
N SER A 16 7.64 -29.09 -10.54
CA SER A 16 6.81 -28.75 -9.38
C SER A 16 6.93 -29.79 -8.25
N LYS A 17 6.92 -31.08 -8.59
CA LYS A 17 7.05 -32.15 -7.58
C LYS A 17 8.47 -32.27 -7.02
N ARG A 18 9.51 -32.05 -7.84
CA ARG A 18 10.92 -32.15 -7.43
C ARG A 18 11.43 -30.93 -6.67
N LEU A 19 10.92 -29.74 -6.99
CA LEU A 19 11.30 -28.46 -6.38
C LEU A 19 10.30 -28.03 -5.30
N PHE A 20 9.41 -28.91 -4.87
CA PHE A 20 8.46 -28.62 -3.80
C PHE A 20 9.21 -28.36 -2.49
N VAL A 21 9.05 -27.15 -1.96
CA VAL A 21 9.52 -26.76 -0.64
C VAL A 21 8.33 -26.79 0.29
N TRP A 22 8.49 -27.41 1.46
CA TRP A 22 7.46 -27.37 2.48
C TRP A 22 7.42 -25.99 3.11
N GLU A 23 6.24 -25.38 3.13
CA GLU A 23 5.97 -24.10 3.78
C GLU A 23 4.91 -24.31 4.87
N ASP A 24 5.02 -23.51 5.94
CA ASP A 24 4.04 -23.54 7.03
C ASP A 24 2.68 -23.05 6.51
N PRO A 25 1.61 -23.86 6.57
CA PRO A 25 0.31 -23.50 5.99
C PRO A 25 -0.29 -22.24 6.62
N ARG A 26 0.11 -21.90 7.85
CA ARG A 26 -0.34 -20.68 8.53
C ARG A 26 0.08 -19.40 7.80
N ILE A 27 1.12 -19.46 6.98
CA ILE A 27 1.59 -18.31 6.19
C ILE A 27 0.53 -17.93 5.16
N ASP A 28 -0.02 -18.91 4.43
CA ASP A 28 -1.08 -18.68 3.45
C ASP A 28 -2.35 -18.15 4.11
N ASP A 29 -2.72 -18.71 5.27
CA ASP A 29 -3.89 -18.27 6.05
C ASP A 29 -3.74 -16.82 6.52
N VAL A 30 -2.58 -16.45 7.06
CA VAL A 30 -2.31 -15.07 7.48
C VAL A 30 -2.25 -14.14 6.29
N GLU A 31 -1.63 -14.55 5.18
CA GLU A 31 -1.57 -13.74 3.96
C GLU A 31 -2.97 -13.41 3.42
N ALA A 32 -3.88 -14.40 3.42
CA ALA A 32 -5.26 -14.22 2.99
C ALA A 32 -6.07 -13.24 3.85
N LEU A 33 -5.65 -13.00 5.09
CA LEU A 33 -6.25 -12.02 6.00
C LEU A 33 -5.62 -10.61 5.87
N LEU A 34 -4.63 -10.44 4.99
CA LEU A 34 -3.99 -9.16 4.72
C LEU A 34 -4.62 -8.44 3.52
N PRO A 35 -4.38 -7.12 3.36
CA PRO A 35 -4.95 -6.35 2.25
C PRO A 35 -4.42 -6.69 0.85
N HIS A 36 -3.41 -7.57 0.73
CA HIS A 36 -2.67 -7.86 -0.51
C HIS A 36 -2.15 -6.64 -1.30
N ALA A 37 -2.04 -5.47 -0.65
CA ALA A 37 -1.66 -4.22 -1.31
C ALA A 37 -0.15 -4.10 -1.60
N ASN A 38 0.70 -4.93 -0.96
CA ASN A 38 2.16 -4.90 -1.12
C ASN A 38 2.79 -3.50 -1.01
N CYS A 39 2.26 -2.68 -0.10
CA CYS A 39 2.56 -1.25 -0.02
C CYS A 39 3.87 -0.89 0.73
N GLY A 40 4.49 -1.83 1.43
CA GLY A 40 5.71 -1.58 2.20
C GLY A 40 5.54 -0.78 3.50
N ALA A 41 4.32 -0.41 3.90
CA ALA A 41 4.08 0.41 5.09
C ALA A 41 4.54 -0.24 6.40
N CYS A 42 4.56 -1.58 6.46
CA CYS A 42 5.06 -2.36 7.59
C CYS A 42 6.58 -2.60 7.57
N GLY A 43 7.31 -2.08 6.56
CA GLY A 43 8.76 -2.25 6.42
C GLY A 43 9.18 -3.52 5.66
N PHE A 44 8.22 -4.32 5.18
CA PHE A 44 8.46 -5.52 4.37
C PHE A 44 8.08 -5.30 2.91
N PRO A 45 8.75 -5.95 1.95
CA PRO A 45 8.50 -5.71 0.52
C PRO A 45 7.12 -6.16 0.02
N GLY A 46 6.39 -6.97 0.80
CA GLY A 46 5.05 -7.42 0.45
C GLY A 46 4.31 -8.08 1.61
N CYS A 47 3.06 -8.48 1.37
CA CYS A 47 2.20 -9.14 2.35
C CYS A 47 2.70 -10.54 2.71
N ARG A 48 3.18 -11.33 1.73
CA ARG A 48 3.75 -12.68 1.95
C ARG A 48 4.97 -12.66 2.90
N PRO A 49 6.04 -11.87 2.64
CA PRO A 49 7.17 -11.78 3.58
C PRO A 49 6.78 -11.29 4.98
N PHE A 50 5.77 -10.42 5.08
CA PHE A 50 5.24 -9.99 6.36
C PHE A 50 4.52 -11.15 7.09
N ALA A 51 3.70 -11.93 6.39
CA ALA A 51 3.02 -13.10 6.94
C ALA A 51 4.02 -14.14 7.44
N GLU A 52 5.07 -14.45 6.66
CA GLU A 52 6.18 -15.34 7.06
C GLU A 52 6.81 -14.90 8.40
N LYS A 53 7.13 -13.61 8.52
CA LYS A 53 7.77 -13.04 9.71
C LYS A 53 6.83 -12.99 10.92
N THR A 54 5.54 -12.79 10.67
CA THR A 54 4.52 -12.79 11.71
C THR A 54 4.29 -14.20 12.25
N VAL A 55 4.20 -15.20 11.37
CA VAL A 55 4.08 -16.63 11.75
C VAL A 55 5.35 -17.13 12.47
N ALA A 56 6.54 -16.65 12.06
CA ALA A 56 7.80 -16.92 12.75
C ALA A 56 7.90 -16.24 14.14
N GLY A 57 6.97 -15.36 14.49
CA GLY A 57 6.97 -14.63 15.77
C GLY A 57 8.03 -13.53 15.86
N GLU A 58 8.60 -13.11 14.72
CA GLU A 58 9.60 -12.04 14.66
C GLU A 58 8.96 -10.64 14.69
N VAL A 59 7.67 -10.54 14.34
CA VAL A 59 6.94 -9.28 14.19
C VAL A 59 5.51 -9.42 14.72
N ASP A 60 5.03 -8.38 15.39
CA ASP A 60 3.65 -8.33 15.89
C ASP A 60 2.63 -8.11 14.75
N PRO A 61 1.45 -8.77 14.79
CA PRO A 61 0.39 -8.58 13.77
C PRO A 61 -0.06 -7.12 13.60
N ALA A 62 -0.02 -6.30 14.66
CA ALA A 62 -0.35 -4.88 14.59
C ALA A 62 0.50 -4.08 13.60
N THR A 63 1.71 -4.55 13.27
CA THR A 63 2.68 -3.82 12.44
C THR A 63 2.14 -3.49 11.05
N CYS A 64 1.17 -4.26 10.53
CA CYS A 64 0.45 -3.90 9.31
C CYS A 64 -0.57 -2.77 9.58
N THR A 65 -0.10 -1.53 9.49
CA THR A 65 -0.91 -0.31 9.73
C THR A 65 -1.95 0.01 8.66
N VAL A 66 -1.89 -0.69 7.52
CA VAL A 66 -2.86 -0.57 6.42
C VAL A 66 -4.02 -1.53 6.60
N ASN A 67 -3.82 -2.66 7.28
CA ASN A 67 -4.90 -3.56 7.62
C ASN A 67 -5.76 -2.97 8.75
N SER A 68 -7.03 -3.36 8.81
CA SER A 68 -7.90 -2.91 9.89
C SER A 68 -7.44 -3.50 11.22
N ARG A 69 -7.70 -2.78 12.32
CA ARG A 69 -7.29 -3.24 13.65
C ARG A 69 -8.04 -4.52 14.02
N GLU A 70 -9.29 -4.63 13.59
CA GLU A 70 -10.15 -5.79 13.79
C GLU A 70 -9.58 -7.01 13.09
N MET A 71 -9.13 -6.87 11.83
CA MET A 71 -8.54 -7.97 11.09
C MET A 71 -7.18 -8.38 11.65
N ASN A 72 -6.35 -7.43 12.07
CA ASN A 72 -5.10 -7.74 12.76
C ASN A 72 -5.35 -8.49 14.09
N GLN A 73 -6.45 -8.20 14.78
CA GLN A 73 -6.83 -8.96 15.98
C GLN A 73 -7.20 -10.41 15.64
N VAL A 74 -7.93 -10.64 14.54
CA VAL A 74 -8.21 -12.01 14.04
C VAL A 74 -6.92 -12.78 13.78
N ILE A 75 -5.93 -12.13 13.14
CA ILE A 75 -4.61 -12.74 12.89
C ILE A 75 -3.90 -13.08 14.22
N ALA A 76 -3.93 -12.16 15.20
CA ALA A 76 -3.31 -12.36 16.50
C ALA A 76 -3.94 -13.53 17.26
N ASP A 77 -5.28 -13.63 17.25
CA ASP A 77 -6.03 -14.71 17.89
C ASP A 77 -5.76 -16.05 17.20
N PHE A 78 -5.69 -16.07 15.86
CA PHE A 78 -5.34 -17.25 15.07
C PHE A 78 -3.94 -17.79 15.41
N LEU A 79 -2.97 -16.89 15.60
CA LEU A 79 -1.60 -17.25 15.96
C LEU A 79 -1.39 -17.47 17.47
N GLY A 80 -2.40 -17.17 18.30
CA GLY A 80 -2.31 -17.26 19.76
C GLY A 80 -1.33 -16.26 20.39
N VAL A 81 -1.09 -15.14 19.72
CA VAL A 81 -0.16 -14.08 20.17
C VAL A 81 -0.91 -12.82 20.56
N LYS A 82 -0.26 -11.91 21.28
CA LYS A 82 -0.82 -10.59 21.53
C LYS A 82 -0.72 -9.76 20.24
N LEU A 83 -1.73 -8.94 19.99
CA LEU A 83 -1.78 -8.05 18.81
C LEU A 83 -0.54 -7.14 18.70
N GLY A 84 0.03 -6.72 19.82
CA GLY A 84 1.08 -5.72 19.88
C GLY A 84 0.53 -4.30 19.77
N LYS A 85 1.44 -3.32 19.78
CA LYS A 85 1.10 -1.90 19.57
C LYS A 85 2.05 -1.33 18.54
N VAL A 86 1.50 -0.71 17.51
CA VAL A 86 2.28 0.07 16.55
C VAL A 86 1.64 1.43 16.39
N GLU A 87 2.48 2.46 16.30
CA GLU A 87 2.04 3.79 15.92
C GLU A 87 2.02 3.89 14.41
N LYS A 88 0.85 4.22 13.84
CA LYS A 88 0.71 4.45 12.40
C LYS A 88 1.52 5.68 12.01
N ARG A 89 2.57 5.48 11.22
CA ARG A 89 3.35 6.56 10.63
C ARG A 89 2.77 6.90 9.27
N THR A 90 2.32 8.13 9.11
CA THR A 90 1.79 8.63 7.83
C THR A 90 2.70 9.75 7.33
N ALA A 91 3.21 9.60 6.11
CA ALA A 91 3.96 10.65 5.46
C ALA A 91 3.02 11.82 5.18
N ARG A 92 3.41 13.02 5.63
CA ARG A 92 2.70 14.25 5.33
C ARG A 92 3.68 15.27 4.78
N LEU A 93 3.24 16.08 3.82
CA LEU A 93 3.99 17.27 3.45
C LEU A 93 4.01 18.20 4.67
N ALA A 94 5.18 18.75 5.01
CA ALA A 94 5.32 19.62 6.18
C ALA A 94 4.39 20.84 6.11
N CYS A 95 4.09 21.32 4.90
CA CYS A 95 3.16 22.42 4.66
C CYS A 95 1.68 22.02 4.77
N ALA A 96 1.34 20.73 4.83
CA ALA A 96 -0.03 20.22 4.75
C ALA A 96 -0.83 20.77 3.55
N GLY A 97 -0.14 21.14 2.46
CA GLY A 97 -0.78 21.78 1.30
C GLY A 97 -1.14 23.26 1.49
N GLY A 98 -0.90 23.84 2.67
CA GLY A 98 -1.23 25.23 2.99
C GLY A 98 -0.39 26.27 2.24
N ALA A 99 -0.82 27.54 2.35
CA ALA A 99 -0.12 28.72 1.83
C ALA A 99 0.92 29.28 2.83
N ASN A 100 1.01 28.70 4.03
CA ASN A 100 1.89 29.14 5.11
C ASN A 100 3.39 28.87 4.84
N VAL A 101 3.72 27.90 3.97
CA VAL A 101 5.11 27.53 3.64
C VAL A 101 5.47 27.92 2.22
N ALA A 102 4.61 27.61 1.24
CA ALA A 102 4.86 27.91 -0.16
C ALA A 102 4.20 29.23 -0.55
N ARG A 103 5.03 30.24 -0.83
CA ARG A 103 4.58 31.57 -1.28
C ARG A 103 3.92 31.47 -2.66
N ASN A 104 2.87 32.26 -2.89
CA ASN A 104 2.32 32.45 -4.23
C ASN A 104 3.11 33.54 -4.95
N HIS A 105 3.69 33.20 -6.10
CA HIS A 105 4.41 34.13 -6.97
C HIS A 105 3.51 34.80 -7.99
N ALA A 106 2.37 34.17 -8.31
CA ALA A 106 1.40 34.71 -9.26
C ALA A 106 -0.02 34.34 -8.83
N GLN A 107 -1.00 35.08 -9.33
CA GLN A 107 -2.42 34.75 -9.22
C GLN A 107 -2.86 34.09 -10.52
N TYR A 108 -3.35 32.86 -10.43
CA TYR A 108 -3.97 32.18 -11.56
C TYR A 108 -5.37 32.75 -11.82
N GLN A 109 -5.68 33.05 -13.08
CA GLN A 109 -7.00 33.43 -13.54
C GLN A 109 -7.38 32.56 -14.74
N GLY A 110 -8.39 31.70 -14.57
CA GLY A 110 -8.78 30.73 -15.58
C GLY A 110 -9.85 29.78 -15.05
N LEU A 111 -9.89 28.55 -15.59
CA LEU A 111 -10.83 27.53 -15.12
C LEU A 111 -10.49 27.13 -13.69
N ASN A 112 -11.50 27.12 -12.81
CA ASN A 112 -11.35 26.82 -11.40
C ASN A 112 -11.11 25.32 -11.14
N THR A 113 -9.98 24.79 -11.61
CA THR A 113 -9.56 23.39 -11.42
C THR A 113 -8.04 23.31 -11.20
N CYS A 114 -7.61 22.43 -10.29
CA CYS A 114 -6.19 22.16 -10.05
C CYS A 114 -5.48 21.71 -11.33
N ARG A 115 -6.13 20.91 -12.17
CA ARG A 115 -5.59 20.46 -13.47
C ARG A 115 -5.29 21.62 -14.41
N ALA A 116 -6.21 22.58 -14.55
CA ALA A 116 -5.98 23.74 -15.42
C ALA A 116 -4.91 24.68 -14.85
N ALA A 117 -4.96 24.94 -13.54
CA ALA A 117 -4.00 25.81 -12.87
C ALA A 117 -2.57 25.24 -12.91
N ALA A 118 -2.41 23.93 -12.68
CA ALA A 118 -1.10 23.26 -12.69
C ALA A 118 -0.35 23.41 -14.02
N MET A 119 -1.07 23.41 -15.16
CA MET A 119 -0.47 23.60 -16.49
C MET A 119 0.10 25.01 -16.70
N ILE A 120 -0.39 26.00 -15.95
CA ILE A 120 0.02 27.40 -16.09
C ILE A 120 0.89 27.79 -14.90
N GLY A 121 2.20 27.52 -15.02
CA GLY A 121 3.18 27.92 -14.00
C GLY A 121 2.92 27.32 -12.62
N GLY A 122 2.39 26.09 -12.54
CA GLY A 122 2.09 25.41 -11.28
C GLY A 122 1.00 26.10 -10.45
N GLY A 123 0.05 26.78 -11.10
CA GLY A 123 -1.01 27.53 -10.44
C GLY A 123 -0.54 28.82 -9.76
N GLY A 124 0.70 29.26 -10.03
CA GLY A 124 1.29 30.45 -9.41
C GLY A 124 1.87 30.21 -8.00
N LYS A 125 1.86 28.97 -7.50
CA LYS A 125 2.43 28.60 -6.21
C LYS A 125 3.92 28.25 -6.35
N GLY A 126 4.75 28.71 -5.42
CA GLY A 126 6.21 28.47 -5.44
C GLY A 126 6.61 27.01 -5.21
N CYS A 127 5.70 26.17 -4.74
CA CYS A 127 5.89 24.73 -4.67
C CYS A 127 5.02 24.06 -5.74
N THR A 128 5.65 23.59 -6.81
CA THR A 128 5.00 22.88 -7.92
C THR A 128 4.25 21.61 -7.48
N TRP A 129 4.68 21.01 -6.36
CA TRP A 129 4.08 19.79 -5.80
C TRP A 129 3.06 20.07 -4.69
N GLY A 130 2.79 21.35 -4.39
CA GLY A 130 1.87 21.74 -3.33
C GLY A 130 0.41 21.72 -3.80
N CYS A 131 -0.51 21.52 -2.86
CA CYS A 131 -1.95 21.71 -3.12
C CYS A 131 -2.21 23.14 -3.65
N LEU A 132 -3.02 23.25 -4.71
CA LEU A 132 -3.43 24.52 -5.31
C LEU A 132 -4.71 25.09 -4.70
N GLY A 133 -5.48 24.26 -4.00
CA GLY A 133 -6.69 24.67 -3.27
C GLY A 133 -7.92 24.91 -4.17
N LEU A 134 -7.99 24.29 -5.34
CA LEU A 134 -9.11 24.45 -6.29
C LEU A 134 -10.11 23.27 -6.30
N GLY A 135 -9.91 22.24 -5.47
CA GLY A 135 -10.95 21.24 -5.20
C GLY A 135 -10.99 20.00 -6.08
N ASP A 136 -10.16 19.87 -7.13
CA ASP A 136 -10.22 18.67 -8.00
C ASP A 136 -10.15 17.32 -7.25
N CYS A 137 -9.42 17.25 -6.13
CA CYS A 137 -9.33 16.04 -5.32
C CYS A 137 -10.61 15.74 -4.53
N GLU A 138 -11.36 16.76 -4.11
CA GLU A 138 -12.66 16.63 -3.45
C GLU A 138 -13.71 16.18 -4.48
N ASP A 139 -13.75 16.84 -5.63
CA ASP A 139 -14.75 16.59 -6.69
C ASP A 139 -14.69 15.16 -7.28
N VAL A 140 -13.51 14.52 -7.29
CA VAL A 140 -13.31 13.20 -7.90
C VAL A 140 -13.19 12.07 -6.89
N CYS A 141 -13.14 12.35 -5.59
CA CYS A 141 -12.91 11.32 -4.59
C CYS A 141 -14.21 10.59 -4.24
N ASP A 142 -14.25 9.29 -4.50
CA ASP A 142 -15.37 8.42 -4.10
C ASP A 142 -15.42 8.13 -2.58
N PHE A 143 -14.46 8.67 -1.82
CA PHE A 143 -14.27 8.39 -0.38
C PHE A 143 -14.36 9.64 0.49
N ASP A 144 -15.03 10.70 0.03
CA ASP A 144 -15.20 11.99 0.75
C ASP A 144 -13.84 12.58 1.22
N ALA A 145 -13.01 12.99 0.25
CA ALA A 145 -11.67 13.56 0.50
C ALA A 145 -11.68 14.93 1.21
#